data_AF-A0A3C0RDC3-F1
#
_entry.id   AF-A0A3C0RDC3-F1
#
_cell.length_a   1.000
_cell.length_b   1.000
_cell.length_c   1.000
_cell.angle_alpha   90.00
_cell.angle_beta   90.00
_cell.angle_gamma   90.00
#
_symmetry.space_group_name_H-M   'P 1'
#
loop_
_entity.id
_entity.type
_entity.pdbx_description
1 polymer ?
#
loop_
_entity_poly.entity_id
_entity_poly.type
_entity_poly.pdbx_seq_one_letter_code
_entity_poly.pdbx_strand_id
1 'polypeptide(L)' 'MTTISVITICFNNLEELQKTCAAVDAQTLHPQEHWIINGSTQTDIAEWLANHPQPIYRKWLNERDNGISDAFNKGIAKA' A
#
# COMPACT_ATOMS: atom_id res chain seq x y z
N MET A 1 12.96 17.54 -10.50
CA MET A 1 13.10 17.06 -9.10
C MET A 1 12.94 15.56 -9.12
N THR A 2 13.77 14.82 -8.40
CA THR A 2 13.64 13.36 -8.29
C THR A 2 12.46 13.04 -7.38
N THR A 3 11.48 12.31 -7.90
CA THR A 3 10.32 11.83 -7.12
C THR A 3 10.59 10.42 -6.60
N ILE A 4 9.96 10.07 -5.48
CA ILE A 4 10.03 8.72 -4.88
C ILE A 4 8.62 8.14 -4.85
N SER A 5 8.48 6.89 -5.30
CA SER A 5 7.28 6.08 -5.10
C SER A 5 7.58 5.04 -4.02
N VAL A 6 6.64 4.87 -3.07
CA VAL A 6 6.74 3.86 -2.01
C VAL A 6 5.76 2.74 -2.33
N ILE A 7 6.23 1.49 -2.32
CA ILE A 7 5.40 0.31 -2.53
C ILE A 7 5.38 -0.49 -1.23
N THR A 8 4.19 -0.76 -0.71
CA THR A 8 3.96 -1.63 0.45
C THR A 8 3.08 -2.78 0.02
N ILE A 9 3.60 -4.00 0.11
CA ILE A 9 2.81 -5.23 -0.07
C ILE A 9 2.24 -5.65 1.29
N CYS A 10 1.03 -6.21 1.32
CA CYS A 10 0.41 -6.69 2.55
C CYS A 10 -0.48 -7.90 2.32
N PHE A 11 -0.55 -8.78 3.33
CA PHE A 11 -1.35 -10.00 3.30
C PHE A 11 -1.89 -10.34 4.70
N ASN A 12 -3.21 -10.29 4.87
CA ASN A 12 -3.95 -10.66 6.09
C ASN A 12 -3.35 -10.07 7.39
N ASN A 13 -2.86 -8.82 7.34
CA ASN A 13 -2.24 -8.16 8.48
C ASN A 13 -2.53 -6.65 8.48
N LEU A 14 -3.78 -6.28 8.78
CA LEU A 14 -4.22 -4.89 8.80
C LEU A 14 -3.46 -4.04 9.85
N GLU A 15 -3.15 -4.60 11.02
CA GLU A 15 -2.50 -3.86 12.11
C GLU A 15 -1.13 -3.31 11.68
N GLU A 16 -0.27 -4.16 11.11
CA GLU A 16 1.06 -3.73 10.66
C GLU A 16 1.01 -2.86 9.41
N LEU A 17 0.00 -3.06 8.55
CA LEU A 17 -0.23 -2.16 7.41
C LEU A 17 -0.56 -0.74 7.88
N GLN A 18 -1.41 -0.59 8.90
CA GLN A 18 -1.75 0.72 9.47
C GLN A 18 -0.52 1.41 10.05
N LYS A 19 0.33 0.69 10.80
CA LYS A 19 1.60 1.22 11.32
C LYS A 19 2.54 1.65 10.19
N THR A 20 2.65 0.85 9.13
CA THR A 20 3.46 1.17 7.95
C THR A 20 2.95 2.43 7.23
N CYS A 21 1.63 2.54 7.06
CA CYS A 21 0.99 3.72 6.48
C CYS A 21 1.28 4.98 7.31
N ALA A 22 1.09 4.90 8.63
CA ALA A 22 1.39 6.00 9.54
C ALA A 22 2.87 6.43 9.49
N ALA A 23 3.79 5.48 9.37
CA ALA A 23 5.21 5.77 9.24
C ALA A 23 5.55 6.51 7.94
N VAL A 24 4.93 6.15 6.81
CA VAL A 24 5.07 6.88 5.53
C VAL A 24 4.44 8.28 5.64
N ASP A 25 3.30 8.40 6.31
CA ASP A 25 2.59 9.68 6.49
C ASP A 25 3.34 10.66 7.40
N ALA A 26 4.19 10.15 8.30
CA ALA A 26 5.04 10.96 9.17
C ALA A 26 6.34 11.44 8.53
N GLN A 27 6.63 11.08 7.27
CA GLN A 27 7.85 11.53 6.59
C GLN A 27 7.84 13.03 6.32
N THR A 28 8.98 13.69 6.46
CA THR A 28 9.13 15.14 6.21
C THR A 28 9.02 15.50 4.72
N LEU A 29 9.37 14.56 3.84
CA LEU A 29 9.16 14.63 2.41
C LEU A 29 8.21 13.50 2.01
N HIS A 30 6.97 13.84 1.67
CA HIS A 30 5.99 12.86 1.22
C HIS A 30 6.39 12.27 -0.13
N PRO A 31 6.11 10.98 -0.37
CA PRO A 31 6.31 10.38 -1.67
C PRO A 31 5.35 10.99 -2.70
N GLN A 32 5.71 10.87 -3.98
CA GLN A 32 4.81 11.21 -5.07
C GLN A 32 3.56 10.31 -5.04
N GLU A 33 3.76 9.05 -4.66
CA GLU A 33 2.69 8.09 -4.44
C GLU A 33 3.11 6.98 -3.46
N HIS A 34 2.11 6.41 -2.79
CA HIS A 34 2.24 5.27 -1.91
C HIS A 34 1.28 4.18 -2.36
N TRP A 35 1.80 3.14 -3.01
CA TRP A 35 1.01 2.00 -3.50
C TRP A 35 0.93 0.90 -2.46
N ILE A 36 -0.29 0.61 -2.02
CA ILE A 36 -0.62 -0.56 -1.19
C ILE A 36 -1.06 -1.70 -2.10
N ILE A 37 -0.29 -2.78 -2.16
CA ILE A 37 -0.62 -3.99 -2.91
C ILE A 37 -1.17 -5.01 -1.92
N ASN A 38 -2.49 -5.16 -1.93
CA ASN A 38 -3.22 -6.02 -1.02
C ASN A 38 -3.52 -7.37 -1.67
N GLY A 39 -2.69 -8.36 -1.32
CA GLY A 39 -2.82 -9.76 -1.74
C GLY A 39 -3.77 -10.61 -0.89
N SER A 40 -4.43 -9.99 0.09
CA SER A 40 -5.14 -10.67 1.16
C SER A 40 -6.28 -11.54 0.68
N THR A 41 -6.59 -12.54 1.49
CA THR A 41 -7.78 -13.39 1.31
C THR A 41 -8.98 -12.86 2.09
N GLN A 42 -8.73 -11.96 3.05
CA GLN A 42 -9.71 -11.32 3.91
C GLN A 42 -10.03 -9.91 3.40
N THR A 43 -11.17 -9.36 3.82
CA THR A 43 -11.67 -8.06 3.34
C THR A 43 -11.24 -6.89 4.22
N ASP A 44 -10.73 -7.15 5.42
CA ASP A 44 -10.34 -6.17 6.44
C ASP A 44 -9.48 -5.01 5.90
N ILE A 45 -8.43 -5.33 5.13
CA ILE A 45 -7.55 -4.31 4.53
C ILE A 45 -8.26 -3.49 3.47
N ALA A 46 -9.01 -4.15 2.58
CA ALA A 46 -9.72 -3.47 1.51
C ALA A 46 -10.82 -2.53 2.06
N GLU A 47 -11.55 -3.00 3.07
CA GLU A 47 -12.56 -2.22 3.79
C GLU A 47 -11.94 -1.04 4.53
N TRP A 48 -10.80 -1.25 5.21
CA TRP A 48 -10.11 -0.17 5.89
C TRP A 48 -9.66 0.92 4.91
N LEU A 49 -9.01 0.53 3.80
CA LEU A 49 -8.53 1.46 2.77
C LEU A 49 -9.68 2.28 2.16
N ALA A 50 -10.84 1.66 1.92
CA ALA A 50 -11.99 2.32 1.30
C ALA A 50 -12.77 3.23 2.27
N ASN A 51 -12.88 2.82 3.55
CA ASN A 51 -13.76 3.48 4.51
C ASN A 51 -13.04 4.50 5.41
N HIS A 52 -11.71 4.52 5.42
CA HIS A 52 -10.92 5.48 6.20
C HIS A 52 -10.30 6.53 5.29
N PRO A 53 -10.23 7.81 5.73
CA PRO A 53 -9.54 8.84 4.98
C PRO A 53 -8.08 8.45 4.71
N GLN A 54 -7.70 8.49 3.43
CA GLN A 54 -6.32 8.27 3.00
C GLN A 54 -5.72 9.58 2.49
N PRO A 55 -4.40 9.80 2.64
CA PRO A 55 -3.72 10.89 1.97
C PRO A 55 -3.90 10.80 0.45
N ILE A 56 -3.92 11.95 -0.24
CA ILE A 56 -4.16 12.02 -1.69
C ILE A 56 -3.16 11.22 -2.53
N TYR A 57 -1.95 10.99 -2.01
CA TYR A 57 -0.90 10.23 -2.70
C TYR A 57 -1.01 8.71 -2.46
N ARG A 58 -1.88 8.24 -1.57
CA ARG A 58 -2.05 6.81 -1.30
C ARG A 58 -3.02 6.18 -2.29
N LYS A 59 -2.57 5.11 -2.91
CA LYS A 59 -3.31 4.32 -3.91
C LYS A 59 -3.25 2.85 -3.50
N TRP A 60 -4.19 2.04 -3.98
CA TRP A 60 -4.16 0.61 -3.66
C TRP A 60 -4.67 -0.27 -4.80
N LEU A 61 -4.18 -1.50 -4.81
CA LEU A 61 -4.63 -2.60 -5.66
C LEU A 61 -5.04 -3.77 -4.75
N ASN A 62 -6.28 -4.22 -4.87
CA ASN A 62 -6.78 -5.41 -4.17
C ASN A 62 -6.82 -6.57 -5.16
N GLU A 63 -5.81 -7.43 -5.12
CA GLU A 63 -5.67 -8.56 -6.06
C GLU A 63 -4.83 -9.66 -5.42
N ARG A 64 -5.31 -10.91 -5.44
CA ARG A 64 -4.58 -12.09 -4.95
C ARG A 64 -3.19 -12.20 -5.61
N ASP A 65 -2.18 -12.45 -4.80
CA ASP A 65 -0.80 -12.64 -5.27
C ASP A 65 -0.43 -14.12 -5.40
N ASN A 66 0.46 -14.42 -6.36
CA ASN A 66 1.10 -15.73 -6.53
C ASN A 66 2.40 -15.86 -5.71
N GLY A 67 2.52 -15.09 -4.63
CA GLY A 67 3.69 -15.02 -3.77
C GLY A 67 4.25 -13.60 -3.66
N ILE A 68 5.28 -13.44 -2.81
CA ILE A 68 5.80 -12.12 -2.43
C ILE A 68 6.36 -11.33 -3.64
N SER A 69 7.00 -12.01 -4.58
CA SER A 69 7.57 -11.36 -5.77
C SER A 69 6.50 -10.85 -6.73
N ASP A 70 5.37 -11.55 -6.84
CA ASP A 70 4.23 -11.11 -7.66
C ASP A 70 3.66 -9.81 -7.11
N ALA A 71 3.48 -9.74 -5.77
CA ALA A 71 3.02 -8.53 -5.08
C ALA A 71 3.94 -7.33 -5.36
N PHE A 72 5.26 -7.53 -5.25
CA PHE A 72 6.23 -6.48 -5.57
C PHE A 72 6.16 -6.05 -7.04
N ASN A 73 6.10 -7.01 -7.97
CA ASN A 73 6.05 -6.73 -9.40
C ASN A 73 4.79 -5.94 -9.79
N LYS A 74 3.63 -6.24 -9.18
CA LYS A 74 2.40 -5.46 -9.36
C LYS A 74 2.59 -4.02 -8.90
N GLY A 75 3.24 -3.81 -7.77
CA GLY A 75 3.58 -2.47 -7.30
C GLY A 75 4.51 -1.72 -8.25
N ILE A 76 5.57 -2.38 -8.72
CA ILE A 76 6.53 -1.81 -9.68
C ILE A 76 5.84 -1.43 -10.99
N ALA A 77 4.88 -2.21 -11.47
CA ALA A 77 4.14 -1.91 -12.69
C ALA A 77 3.13 -0.75 -12.55
N LYS A 78 2.79 -0.35 -11.32
CA LYS A 78 1.81 0.71 -11.03
C LYS A 78 2.45 2.06 -10.71
N ALA A 79 3.67 2.03 -10.18
CA ALA A 79 4.46 3.22 -9.87
C ALA A 79 5.09 3.80 -11.16
#